data_AF-A0A348V399-F1
#
_entry.id   AF-A0A348V399-F1
#
_cell.length_a   1.000
_cell.length_b   1.000
_cell.length_c   1.000
_cell.angle_alpha   90.00
_cell.angle_beta   90.00
_cell.angle_gamma   90.00
#
_symmetry.space_group_name_H-M   'P 1'
#
loop_
_entity.id
_entity.type
_entity.pdbx_description
1 polymer ?
#
loop_
_entity_poly.entity_id
_entity_poly.type
_entity_poly.pdbx_seq_one_letter_code
_entity_poly.pdbx_strand_id
1 'polypeptide(L)'
;FFAPLAKALITGGPYQLFGKSLFSLPEVGLFNTFLVLGLIFLVTITLGALLLQNPETGYRPAGWNSPVQSTALNNLKVDFTPSEMFRTWQFWLLWGIYLTGCASGLMIIMKASPIWQSFALSSLTSGLDSAGFSQIASAGALAVSILAIFNSLGRIVWGKISDAAGRKNTLLAMFLICGLTMLAFNALKPYSLFLLGISLVGLCFGGFLAVFPAVTADYFGTKHYGANYGWMFSAYGVGGLLGPYLAAALMKTSAIVKIREIKAGGEETFRSLLVGDYRRAFLVAGLLCLISTVALLVLKKPEVNKDR
;
A
#
# COMPACT_ATOMS: atom_id res chain seq x y z
N PHE A 1 3.25 4.23 16.35
CA PHE A 1 4.12 3.12 15.89
C PHE A 1 5.06 3.69 14.84
N PHE A 2 6.37 3.57 15.03
CA PHE A 2 7.38 4.01 14.05
C PHE A 2 8.05 2.78 13.44
N ALA A 3 8.43 2.87 12.16
CA ALA A 3 9.26 1.85 11.51
C ALA A 3 10.56 1.64 12.31
N PRO A 4 11.19 0.45 12.27
CA PRO A 4 12.31 0.14 13.17
C PRO A 4 13.47 1.13 13.11
N LEU A 5 13.79 1.66 11.93
CA LEU A 5 14.81 2.70 11.75
C LEU A 5 14.42 4.00 12.46
N ALA A 6 13.22 4.49 12.20
CA ALA A 6 12.71 5.71 12.84
C ALA A 6 12.61 5.53 14.36
N LYS A 7 12.11 4.38 14.84
CA LYS A 7 12.06 4.09 16.27
C LYS A 7 13.45 4.19 16.92
N ALA A 8 14.45 3.54 16.32
CA ALA A 8 15.81 3.53 16.84
C ALA A 8 16.48 4.93 16.84
N LEU A 9 16.24 5.75 15.81
CA LEU A 9 16.71 7.15 15.80
C LEU A 9 15.99 8.03 16.82
N ILE A 10 14.70 7.77 17.08
CA ILE A 10 13.91 8.55 18.03
C ILE A 10 14.32 8.27 19.47
N THR A 11 14.44 6.99 19.84
CA THR A 11 14.65 6.58 21.25
C THR A 11 16.10 6.27 21.59
N GLY A 12 16.99 6.25 20.59
CA GLY A 12 18.30 5.62 20.72
C GLY A 12 18.20 4.10 20.86
N GLY A 13 19.27 3.41 20.50
CA GLY A 13 19.40 1.97 20.68
C GLY A 13 19.50 1.17 19.37
N PRO A 14 19.38 -0.16 19.45
CA PRO A 14 19.65 -1.02 18.30
C PRO A 14 18.58 -0.89 17.22
N TYR A 15 19.02 -0.70 15.98
CA TYR A 15 18.20 -0.98 14.81
C TYR A 15 17.89 -2.48 14.78
N GLN A 16 16.62 -2.80 14.98
CA GLN A 16 16.13 -4.18 15.01
C GLN A 16 15.43 -4.53 13.71
N LEU A 17 15.86 -5.62 13.08
CA LEU A 17 15.21 -6.19 11.91
C LEU A 17 15.09 -7.70 12.09
N PHE A 18 13.91 -8.26 11.82
CA PHE A 18 13.62 -9.69 12.01
C PHE A 18 13.97 -10.22 13.42
N GLY A 19 13.75 -9.42 14.46
CA GLY A 19 14.06 -9.78 15.84
C GLY A 19 15.56 -9.81 16.18
N LYS A 20 16.43 -9.41 15.24
CA LYS A 20 17.87 -9.27 15.48
C LYS A 20 18.26 -7.80 15.60
N SER A 21 19.02 -7.49 16.63
CA SER A 21 19.72 -6.20 16.75
C SER A 21 20.90 -6.20 15.79
N LEU A 22 20.91 -5.26 14.83
CA LEU A 22 21.95 -5.18 13.82
C LEU A 22 23.07 -4.23 14.24
N PHE A 23 22.74 -2.96 14.47
CA PHE A 23 23.69 -1.92 14.89
C PHE A 23 22.98 -0.86 15.75
N SER A 24 23.71 -0.20 16.63
CA SER A 24 23.16 0.85 17.50
C SER A 24 23.09 2.20 16.79
N LEU A 25 22.00 2.92 17.04
CA LEU A 25 21.80 4.28 16.56
C LEU A 25 21.76 5.26 17.73
N PRO A 26 22.28 6.49 17.53
CA PRO A 26 22.22 7.53 18.54
C PRO A 26 20.77 7.95 18.80
N GLU A 27 20.49 8.43 20.00
CA GLU A 27 19.23 9.09 20.31
C GLU A 27 19.25 10.50 19.71
N VAL A 28 18.53 10.68 18.60
CA VAL A 28 18.45 11.97 17.90
C VAL A 28 17.18 12.73 18.30
N GLY A 29 16.15 12.00 18.74
CA GLY A 29 14.84 12.55 19.07
C GLY A 29 13.93 12.73 17.85
N LEU A 30 12.63 12.94 18.11
CA LEU A 30 11.58 12.89 17.08
C LEU A 30 11.76 13.93 15.96
N PHE A 31 11.85 15.21 16.30
CA PHE A 31 11.93 16.29 15.30
C PHE A 31 13.23 16.23 14.50
N ASN A 32 14.35 15.93 15.14
CA ASN A 32 15.62 15.78 14.44
C ASN A 32 15.63 14.53 13.55
N THR A 33 14.95 13.44 13.94
CA THR A 33 14.79 12.27 13.05
C THR A 33 14.08 12.67 11.76
N PHE A 34 13.02 13.49 11.83
CA PHE A 34 12.36 14.02 10.63
C PHE A 34 13.30 14.91 9.80
N LEU A 35 14.07 15.78 10.45
CA LEU A 35 15.04 16.66 9.78
C LEU A 35 16.13 15.86 9.06
N VAL A 36 16.72 14.87 9.73
CA VAL A 36 17.77 14.00 9.16
C VAL A 36 17.24 13.23 7.95
N LEU A 37 16.08 12.58 8.07
CA LEU A 37 15.47 11.86 6.95
C LEU A 37 15.08 12.80 5.80
N GLY A 38 14.55 13.99 6.13
CA GLY A 38 14.19 15.01 5.16
C GLY A 38 15.39 15.50 4.35
N LEU A 39 16.53 15.76 5.01
CA LEU A 39 17.78 16.15 4.35
C LEU A 39 18.32 15.04 3.45
N ILE A 40 18.30 13.78 3.91
CA ILE A 40 18.69 12.63 3.08
C ILE A 40 17.83 12.57 1.82
N PHE A 41 16.50 12.69 1.95
CA PHE A 41 15.60 12.68 0.79
C PHE A 41 15.82 13.87 -0.14
N LEU A 42 16.00 15.08 0.40
CA LEU A 42 16.28 16.28 -0.40
C LEU A 42 17.54 16.09 -1.25
N VAL A 43 18.64 15.66 -0.64
CA VAL A 43 19.92 15.46 -1.34
C VAL A 43 19.80 14.35 -2.38
N THR A 44 19.32 13.17 -1.97
CA THR A 44 19.28 11.99 -2.85
C THR A 44 18.32 12.16 -4.03
N ILE A 45 17.14 12.74 -3.80
CA ILE A 45 16.15 12.99 -4.87
C ILE A 45 16.65 14.09 -5.81
N THR A 46 17.22 15.18 -5.28
CA THR A 46 17.75 16.27 -6.13
C THR A 46 18.90 15.78 -6.99
N LEU A 47 19.88 15.07 -6.40
CA LEU A 47 20.98 14.48 -7.16
C LEU A 47 20.47 13.48 -8.21
N GLY A 48 19.51 12.62 -7.86
CA GLY A 48 18.91 11.69 -8.81
C GLY A 48 18.17 12.40 -9.95
N ALA A 49 17.47 13.50 -9.67
CA ALA A 49 16.77 14.29 -10.67
C ALA A 49 17.72 14.98 -11.66
N LEU A 50 18.90 15.44 -11.19
CA LEU A 50 19.93 16.02 -12.05
C LEU A 50 20.53 15.00 -13.05
N LEU A 51 20.38 13.70 -12.77
CA LEU A 51 20.83 12.62 -13.67
C LEU A 51 19.75 12.19 -14.69
N LEU A 52 18.51 12.68 -14.57
CA LEU A 52 17.41 12.32 -15.46
C LEU A 52 17.37 13.25 -16.67
N GLN A 53 17.51 12.68 -17.87
CA GLN A 53 17.36 13.38 -19.14
C GLN A 53 16.22 12.74 -19.94
N ASN A 54 15.30 13.58 -20.44
CA ASN A 54 14.24 13.10 -21.33
C ASN A 54 14.86 12.70 -22.68
N PRO A 55 14.41 11.59 -23.29
CA PRO A 55 14.85 11.23 -24.62
C PRO A 55 14.41 12.30 -25.64
N GLU A 56 15.18 12.44 -26.72
CA GLU A 56 14.84 13.34 -27.82
C GLU A 56 13.48 12.97 -28.44
N THR A 57 12.80 13.97 -28.99
CA THR A 57 11.50 13.77 -29.64
C THR A 57 11.65 12.79 -30.82
N GLY A 58 10.97 11.65 -30.74
CA GLY A 58 11.03 10.62 -31.78
C GLY A 58 12.14 9.58 -31.60
N TYR A 59 12.91 9.64 -30.51
CA TYR A 59 13.92 8.63 -30.18
C TYR A 59 13.31 7.22 -30.14
N ARG A 60 13.96 6.29 -30.86
CA ARG A 60 13.65 4.86 -30.85
C ARG A 60 14.92 4.08 -30.51
N PRO A 61 14.90 3.18 -29.52
CA PRO A 61 16.05 2.35 -29.21
C PRO A 61 16.48 1.53 -30.44
N ALA A 62 17.78 1.33 -30.63
CA ALA A 62 18.30 0.50 -31.71
C ALA A 62 17.73 -0.93 -31.59
N GLY A 63 17.20 -1.46 -32.70
CA GLY A 63 16.54 -2.79 -32.74
C GLY A 63 15.10 -2.81 -32.23
N TRP A 64 14.52 -1.67 -31.82
CA TRP A 64 13.10 -1.60 -31.47
C TRP A 64 12.23 -1.48 -32.74
N ASN A 65 11.62 -2.59 -33.13
CA ASN A 65 10.54 -2.59 -34.09
C ASN A 65 9.24 -2.32 -33.32
N SER A 66 8.48 -1.29 -33.70
CA SER A 66 7.13 -1.10 -33.15
C SER A 66 6.37 -2.42 -33.31
N PRO A 67 5.69 -2.93 -32.26
CA PRO A 67 4.69 -3.95 -32.45
C PRO A 67 3.79 -3.47 -33.59
N VAL A 68 3.63 -4.29 -34.63
CA VAL A 68 2.75 -3.98 -35.75
C VAL A 68 1.39 -3.72 -35.13
N GLN A 69 1.00 -2.44 -34.99
CA GLN A 69 -0.39 -2.12 -34.74
C GLN A 69 -1.11 -2.65 -35.97
N SER A 70 -1.87 -3.72 -35.79
CA SER A 70 -2.79 -4.19 -36.80
C SER A 70 -3.63 -2.99 -37.21
N THR A 71 -3.31 -2.44 -38.38
CA THR A 71 -3.95 -1.33 -39.10
C THR A 71 -5.36 -1.69 -39.57
N ALA A 72 -6.03 -2.58 -38.85
CA ALA A 72 -7.39 -3.04 -39.09
C ALA A 72 -8.20 -2.83 -37.80
N LEU A 73 -8.46 -1.57 -37.48
CA LEU A 73 -9.70 -1.04 -36.88
C LEU A 73 -9.45 0.44 -36.50
N ASN A 74 -10.02 1.32 -37.30
CA ASN A 74 -9.99 2.78 -37.18
C ASN A 74 -10.32 3.29 -35.75
N ASN A 75 -9.65 4.38 -35.32
CA ASN A 75 -10.08 5.37 -34.28
C ASN A 75 -9.55 5.31 -32.82
N LEU A 76 -8.43 4.64 -32.51
CA LEU A 76 -7.80 4.79 -31.19
C LEU A 76 -6.81 5.97 -31.21
N LYS A 77 -7.17 7.12 -30.64
CA LYS A 77 -6.20 8.19 -30.33
C LYS A 77 -5.31 7.62 -29.24
N VAL A 78 -4.03 7.46 -29.58
CA VAL A 78 -3.08 6.82 -28.68
C VAL A 78 -2.61 7.80 -27.60
N ASP A 79 -2.64 9.11 -27.85
CA ASP A 79 -2.15 10.14 -26.93
C ASP A 79 -3.23 11.16 -26.54
N PHE A 80 -3.79 11.01 -25.34
CA PHE A 80 -4.77 11.92 -24.76
C PHE A 80 -4.08 13.04 -23.98
N THR A 81 -4.58 14.28 -24.14
CA THR A 81 -4.26 15.36 -23.21
C THR A 81 -4.97 15.16 -21.86
N PRO A 82 -4.52 15.79 -20.76
CA PRO A 82 -5.20 15.67 -19.46
C PRO A 82 -6.69 16.06 -19.52
N SER A 83 -7.03 17.11 -20.27
CA SER A 83 -8.43 17.54 -20.43
C SER A 83 -9.28 16.51 -21.17
N GLU A 84 -8.70 15.79 -22.13
CA GLU A 84 -9.43 14.75 -22.87
C GLU A 84 -9.57 13.49 -22.02
N MET A 85 -8.51 13.10 -21.28
CA MET A 85 -8.54 12.00 -20.33
C MET A 85 -9.68 12.15 -19.32
N PHE A 86 -9.86 13.33 -18.73
CA PHE A 86 -10.94 13.60 -17.77
C PHE A 86 -12.35 13.50 -18.34
N ARG A 87 -12.51 13.66 -19.65
CA ARG A 87 -13.80 13.50 -20.33
C ARG A 87 -14.15 12.03 -20.59
N THR A 88 -13.21 11.11 -20.38
CA THR A 88 -13.44 9.67 -20.53
C THR A 88 -14.02 9.08 -19.24
N TRP A 89 -15.02 8.20 -19.39
CA TRP A 89 -15.54 7.45 -18.23
C TRP A 89 -14.52 6.42 -17.73
N GLN A 90 -13.64 5.94 -18.62
CA GLN A 90 -12.56 5.01 -18.32
C GLN A 90 -11.61 5.60 -17.27
N PHE A 91 -11.28 6.88 -17.38
CA PHE A 91 -10.44 7.55 -16.37
C PHE A 91 -11.07 7.47 -14.99
N TRP A 92 -12.34 7.88 -14.84
CA TRP A 92 -13.01 7.89 -13.55
C TRP A 92 -13.24 6.49 -12.99
N LEU A 93 -13.51 5.51 -13.86
CA LEU A 93 -13.58 4.11 -13.46
C LEU A 93 -12.23 3.60 -12.94
N LEU A 94 -11.15 3.80 -13.70
CA LEU A 94 -9.80 3.39 -13.31
C LEU A 94 -9.32 4.12 -12.06
N TRP A 95 -9.62 5.41 -11.92
CA TRP A 95 -9.31 6.22 -10.75
C TRP A 95 -10.03 5.67 -9.51
N GLY A 96 -11.33 5.34 -9.63
CA GLY A 96 -12.11 4.75 -8.55
C GLY A 96 -11.59 3.37 -8.13
N ILE A 97 -11.26 2.51 -9.11
CA ILE A 97 -10.63 1.20 -8.87
C ILE A 97 -9.27 1.40 -8.18
N TYR A 98 -8.45 2.34 -8.63
CA TYR A 98 -7.15 2.58 -8.02
C TYR A 98 -7.29 3.07 -6.58
N LEU A 99 -8.26 3.93 -6.32
CA LEU A 99 -8.60 4.42 -4.99
C LEU A 99 -8.98 3.27 -4.04
N THR A 100 -9.85 2.35 -4.46
CA THR A 100 -10.28 1.23 -3.59
C THR A 100 -9.11 0.28 -3.31
N GLY A 101 -8.27 0.01 -4.31
CA GLY A 101 -7.04 -0.77 -4.16
C GLY A 101 -6.04 -0.11 -3.21
N CYS A 102 -5.87 1.20 -3.32
CA CYS A 102 -4.97 1.96 -2.43
C CYS A 102 -5.53 2.07 -1.01
N ALA A 103 -6.83 2.35 -0.86
CA ALA A 103 -7.47 2.48 0.44
C ALA A 103 -7.40 1.16 1.24
N SER A 104 -7.67 0.02 0.60
CA SER A 104 -7.55 -1.30 1.23
C SER A 104 -6.11 -1.63 1.63
N GLY A 105 -5.14 -1.41 0.74
CA GLY A 105 -3.72 -1.64 1.04
C GLY A 105 -3.18 -0.74 2.16
N LEU A 106 -3.44 0.57 2.07
CA LEU A 106 -2.97 1.57 3.03
C LEU A 106 -3.62 1.40 4.42
N MET A 107 -4.87 0.95 4.48
CA MET A 107 -5.50 0.54 5.74
C MET A 107 -4.65 -0.49 6.48
N ILE A 108 -4.26 -1.58 5.82
CA ILE A 108 -3.48 -2.65 6.45
C ILE A 108 -2.07 -2.15 6.77
N ILE A 109 -1.42 -1.43 5.86
CA ILE A 109 -0.06 -0.90 6.10
C ILE A 109 0.00 -0.02 7.34
N MET A 110 -0.95 0.90 7.48
CA MET A 110 -0.93 1.88 8.57
C MET A 110 -1.43 1.30 9.90
N LYS A 111 -2.13 0.17 9.88
CA LYS A 111 -2.71 -0.47 11.07
C LYS A 111 -2.21 -1.90 11.33
N ALA A 112 -1.23 -2.41 10.59
CA ALA A 112 -0.77 -3.80 10.72
C ALA A 112 -0.35 -4.16 12.16
N SER A 113 0.50 -3.34 12.80
CA SER A 113 0.90 -3.57 14.19
C SER A 113 -0.28 -3.46 15.19
N PRO A 114 -1.14 -2.41 15.14
CA PRO A 114 -2.37 -2.37 15.95
C PRO A 114 -3.36 -3.53 15.73
N ILE A 115 -3.51 -4.00 14.48
CA ILE A 115 -4.37 -5.14 14.15
C ILE A 115 -3.81 -6.41 14.79
N TRP A 116 -2.51 -6.66 14.66
CA TRP A 116 -1.85 -7.79 15.30
C TRP A 116 -2.03 -7.76 16.82
N GLN A 117 -1.74 -6.61 17.45
CA GLN A 117 -1.93 -6.43 18.89
C GLN A 117 -3.37 -6.74 19.28
N SER A 118 -4.36 -6.30 18.49
CA SER A 118 -5.77 -6.59 18.78
C SER A 118 -6.10 -8.08 18.66
N PHE A 119 -5.56 -8.78 17.66
CA PHE A 119 -5.75 -10.22 17.51
C PHE A 119 -5.11 -11.01 18.67
N ALA A 120 -3.85 -10.71 19.00
CA ALA A 120 -3.13 -11.38 20.08
C ALA A 120 -3.76 -11.10 21.46
N LEU A 121 -4.23 -9.88 21.71
CA LEU A 121 -4.86 -9.51 22.97
C LEU A 121 -6.29 -10.05 23.07
N SER A 122 -7.01 -10.25 21.95
CA SER A 122 -8.38 -10.78 21.97
C SER A 122 -8.47 -12.23 22.47
N SER A 123 -7.37 -12.98 22.46
CA SER A 123 -7.29 -14.34 23.01
C SER A 123 -6.92 -14.39 24.48
N LEU A 124 -6.55 -13.25 25.10
CA LEU A 124 -6.19 -13.21 26.52
C LEU A 124 -7.44 -13.05 27.39
N THR A 125 -7.55 -13.90 28.41
CA THR A 125 -8.60 -13.84 29.42
C THR A 125 -8.16 -13.12 30.71
N SER A 126 -6.86 -12.91 30.90
CA SER A 126 -6.27 -12.24 32.07
C SER A 126 -5.41 -11.04 31.67
N GLY A 127 -5.10 -10.18 32.65
CA GLY A 127 -4.21 -9.04 32.46
C GLY A 127 -2.80 -9.46 32.01
N LEU A 128 -2.11 -8.57 31.31
CA LEU A 128 -0.78 -8.81 30.74
C LEU A 128 0.26 -7.97 31.49
N ASP A 129 1.48 -8.45 31.63
CA ASP A 129 2.59 -7.65 32.13
C ASP A 129 3.24 -6.82 31.00
N SER A 130 4.09 -5.86 31.37
CA SER A 130 4.82 -5.03 30.41
C SER A 130 5.72 -5.84 29.47
N ALA A 131 6.30 -6.95 29.96
CA ALA A 131 7.16 -7.83 29.19
C ALA A 131 6.37 -8.58 28.10
N GLY A 132 5.22 -9.16 28.45
CA GLY A 132 4.32 -9.82 27.50
C GLY A 132 3.79 -8.85 26.44
N PHE A 133 3.42 -7.62 26.83
CA PHE A 133 2.99 -6.62 25.86
C PHE A 133 4.11 -6.24 24.88
N SER A 134 5.34 -6.07 25.38
CA SER A 134 6.52 -5.76 24.56
C SER A 134 6.77 -6.83 23.49
N GLN A 135 6.59 -8.11 23.82
CA GLN A 135 6.71 -9.21 22.86
C GLN A 135 5.65 -9.13 21.75
N ILE A 136 4.38 -8.89 22.09
CA ILE A 136 3.29 -8.74 21.12
C ILE A 136 3.56 -7.53 20.20
N ALA A 137 3.98 -6.40 20.77
CA ALA A 137 4.31 -5.19 20.03
C ALA A 137 5.50 -5.40 19.07
N SER A 138 6.52 -6.15 19.50
CA SER A 138 7.68 -6.53 18.69
C SER A 138 7.29 -7.43 17.51
N ALA A 139 6.45 -8.44 17.74
CA ALA A 139 5.89 -9.26 16.67
C ALA A 139 5.08 -8.41 15.66
N GLY A 140 4.29 -7.45 16.14
CA GLY A 140 3.59 -6.49 15.29
C GLY A 140 4.54 -5.62 14.45
N ALA A 141 5.72 -5.29 14.98
CA ALA A 141 6.76 -4.56 14.22
C ALA A 141 7.38 -5.43 13.12
N LEU A 142 7.68 -6.70 13.44
CA LEU A 142 8.19 -7.68 12.49
C LEU A 142 7.21 -7.93 11.34
N ALA A 143 5.92 -8.00 11.64
CA ALA A 143 4.86 -8.08 10.65
C ALA A 143 4.88 -6.90 9.66
N VAL A 144 5.11 -5.67 10.13
CA VAL A 144 5.23 -4.49 9.25
C VAL A 144 6.45 -4.59 8.34
N SER A 145 7.59 -5.09 8.86
CA SER A 145 8.78 -5.33 8.04
C SER A 145 8.54 -6.37 6.95
N ILE A 146 7.88 -7.49 7.27
CA ILE A 146 7.50 -8.51 6.28
C ILE A 146 6.56 -7.92 5.23
N LEU A 147 5.54 -7.17 5.65
CA LEU A 147 4.62 -6.50 4.74
C LEU A 147 5.40 -5.62 3.75
N ALA A 148 6.33 -4.79 4.22
CA ALA A 148 7.14 -3.91 3.36
C ALA A 148 7.96 -4.67 2.30
N ILE A 149 8.46 -5.85 2.62
CA ILE A 149 9.18 -6.72 1.68
C ILE A 149 8.22 -7.24 0.62
N PHE A 150 7.09 -7.81 1.01
CA PHE A 150 6.08 -8.28 0.07
C PHE A 150 5.52 -7.16 -0.78
N ASN A 151 5.42 -5.94 -0.25
CA ASN A 151 5.08 -4.76 -1.02
C ASN A 151 6.11 -4.44 -2.11
N SER A 152 7.39 -4.51 -1.77
CA SER A 152 8.48 -4.28 -2.72
C SER A 152 8.52 -5.38 -3.79
N LEU A 153 8.41 -6.65 -3.38
CA LEU A 153 8.34 -7.80 -4.28
C LEU A 153 7.11 -7.72 -5.19
N GLY A 154 5.97 -7.27 -4.68
CA GLY A 154 4.74 -7.12 -5.44
C GLY A 154 4.90 -6.20 -6.65
N ARG A 155 5.72 -5.14 -6.54
CA ARG A 155 6.02 -4.26 -7.68
C ARG A 155 6.70 -5.02 -8.82
N ILE A 156 7.66 -5.88 -8.49
CA ILE A 156 8.45 -6.65 -9.47
C ILE A 156 7.60 -7.80 -10.04
N VAL A 157 6.98 -8.59 -9.16
CA VAL A 157 6.22 -9.79 -9.53
C VAL A 157 5.01 -9.42 -10.37
N TRP A 158 4.17 -8.49 -9.91
CA TRP A 158 2.99 -8.09 -10.67
C TRP A 158 3.34 -7.25 -11.90
N GLY A 159 4.43 -6.47 -11.88
CA GLY A 159 4.94 -5.81 -13.08
C GLY A 159 5.23 -6.82 -14.18
N LYS A 160 6.04 -7.85 -13.88
CA LYS A 160 6.38 -8.92 -14.82
C LYS A 160 5.17 -9.73 -15.28
N ILE A 161 4.29 -10.11 -14.35
CA ILE A 161 3.04 -10.82 -14.70
C ILE A 161 2.17 -9.94 -15.60
N SER A 162 2.11 -8.64 -15.31
CA SER A 162 1.32 -7.69 -16.09
C SER A 162 1.83 -7.51 -17.52
N ASP A 163 3.13 -7.57 -17.73
CA ASP A 163 3.72 -7.52 -19.06
C ASP A 163 3.41 -8.79 -19.87
N ALA A 164 3.36 -9.95 -19.21
CA ALA A 164 3.14 -11.24 -19.86
C ALA A 164 1.65 -11.61 -20.06
N ALA A 165 0.82 -11.43 -19.03
CA ALA A 165 -0.59 -11.85 -19.01
C ALA A 165 -1.58 -10.73 -19.38
N GLY A 166 -1.06 -9.51 -19.57
CA GLY A 166 -1.84 -8.31 -19.85
C GLY A 166 -2.32 -7.57 -18.60
N ARG A 167 -2.48 -6.25 -18.73
CA ARG A 167 -2.82 -5.33 -17.62
C ARG A 167 -4.14 -5.68 -16.93
N LYS A 168 -5.20 -5.89 -17.72
CA LYS A 168 -6.56 -6.13 -17.22
C LYS A 168 -6.64 -7.44 -16.40
N ASN A 169 -6.12 -8.53 -16.94
CA ASN A 169 -6.13 -9.84 -16.27
C ASN A 169 -5.34 -9.81 -14.97
N THR A 170 -4.23 -9.08 -14.96
CA THR A 170 -3.40 -8.90 -13.78
C THR A 170 -4.12 -8.12 -12.69
N LEU A 171 -4.75 -6.99 -13.04
CA LEU A 171 -5.56 -6.24 -12.09
C LEU A 171 -6.73 -7.08 -11.55
N LEU A 172 -7.43 -7.85 -12.39
CA LEU A 172 -8.51 -8.74 -11.95
C LEU A 172 -8.01 -9.75 -10.90
N ALA A 173 -6.88 -10.41 -11.15
CA ALA A 173 -6.29 -11.35 -10.21
C ALA A 173 -5.91 -10.66 -8.89
N MET A 174 -5.27 -9.49 -8.96
CA MET A 174 -4.85 -8.73 -7.79
C MET A 174 -6.04 -8.27 -6.92
N PHE A 175 -7.08 -7.71 -7.53
CA PHE A 175 -8.27 -7.28 -6.79
C PHE A 175 -9.06 -8.46 -6.22
N LEU A 176 -9.10 -9.59 -6.92
CA LEU A 176 -9.72 -10.82 -6.42
C LEU A 176 -8.94 -11.37 -5.20
N ILE A 177 -7.62 -11.51 -5.30
CA ILE A 177 -6.76 -11.96 -4.19
C ILE A 177 -6.89 -11.01 -3.00
N CYS A 178 -6.76 -9.70 -3.23
CA CYS A 178 -6.89 -8.70 -2.16
C CYS A 178 -8.28 -8.74 -1.52
N GLY A 179 -9.35 -8.77 -2.33
CA GLY A 179 -10.73 -8.80 -1.85
C GLY A 179 -11.05 -10.04 -1.01
N LEU A 180 -10.69 -11.23 -1.51
CA LEU A 180 -10.89 -12.48 -0.77
C LEU A 180 -10.06 -12.51 0.53
N THR A 181 -8.81 -12.05 0.47
CA THR A 181 -7.94 -11.97 1.66
C THR A 181 -8.54 -11.03 2.71
N MET A 182 -9.08 -9.87 2.29
CA MET A 182 -9.75 -8.92 3.19
C MET A 182 -11.01 -9.52 3.81
N LEU A 183 -11.85 -10.20 3.04
CA LEU A 183 -13.05 -10.86 3.59
C LEU A 183 -12.71 -11.94 4.62
N ALA A 184 -11.64 -12.71 4.37
CA ALA A 184 -11.16 -13.74 5.29
C ALA A 184 -10.33 -13.19 6.46
N PHE A 185 -9.91 -11.93 6.43
CA PHE A 185 -8.84 -11.41 7.29
C PHE A 185 -9.12 -11.55 8.78
N ASN A 186 -10.38 -11.42 9.21
CA ASN A 186 -10.78 -11.58 10.61
C ASN A 186 -10.59 -13.02 11.13
N ALA A 187 -10.57 -14.02 10.24
CA ALA A 187 -10.29 -15.41 10.60
C ALA A 187 -8.78 -15.73 10.67
N LEU A 188 -7.93 -14.87 10.11
CA LEU A 188 -6.47 -15.01 10.09
C LEU A 188 -5.83 -14.54 11.41
N LYS A 189 -6.38 -14.95 12.56
CA LYS A 189 -5.91 -14.55 13.89
C LYS A 189 -4.59 -15.19 14.31
N PRO A 190 -4.32 -16.49 14.05
CA PRO A 190 -3.03 -17.09 14.36
C PRO A 190 -1.90 -16.33 13.67
N TYR A 191 -0.77 -16.14 14.34
CA TYR A 191 0.29 -15.25 13.85
C TYR A 191 0.78 -15.59 12.44
N SER A 192 0.96 -16.88 12.14
CA SER A 192 1.37 -17.34 10.81
C SER A 192 0.35 -16.99 9.70
N LEU A 193 -0.94 -17.16 9.99
CA LEU A 193 -2.02 -16.79 9.07
C LEU A 193 -2.15 -15.28 8.92
N PHE A 194 -1.97 -14.54 10.01
CA PHE A 194 -1.90 -13.08 9.97
C PHE A 194 -0.77 -12.59 9.07
N LEU A 195 0.43 -13.17 9.22
CA LEU A 195 1.59 -12.88 8.38
C LEU A 195 1.32 -13.20 6.90
N LEU A 196 0.66 -14.33 6.61
CA LEU A 196 0.23 -14.67 5.25
C LEU A 196 -0.74 -13.61 4.70
N GLY A 197 -1.76 -13.24 5.48
CA GLY A 197 -2.76 -12.24 5.08
C GLY A 197 -2.16 -10.89 4.76
N ILE A 198 -1.34 -10.32 5.65
CA ILE A 198 -0.67 -9.03 5.39
C ILE A 198 0.30 -9.11 4.22
N SER A 199 0.94 -10.27 4.00
CA SER A 199 1.89 -10.46 2.90
C SER A 199 1.16 -10.44 1.56
N LEU A 200 0.03 -11.16 1.44
CA LEU A 200 -0.81 -11.14 0.24
C LEU A 200 -1.32 -9.73 -0.08
N VAL A 201 -1.80 -9.01 0.94
CA VAL A 201 -2.24 -7.61 0.78
C VAL A 201 -1.08 -6.71 0.37
N GLY A 202 0.08 -6.85 1.03
CA GLY A 202 1.30 -6.11 0.68
C GLY A 202 1.70 -6.33 -0.77
N LEU A 203 1.69 -7.59 -1.23
CA LEU A 203 2.00 -8.01 -2.59
C LEU A 203 1.05 -7.36 -3.61
N CYS A 204 -0.27 -7.41 -3.37
CA CYS A 204 -1.27 -6.76 -4.23
C CYS A 204 -1.11 -5.24 -4.26
N PHE A 205 -0.94 -4.61 -3.10
CA PHE A 205 -0.75 -3.16 -3.01
C PHE A 205 0.51 -2.69 -3.73
N GLY A 206 1.59 -3.47 -3.66
CA GLY A 206 2.83 -3.20 -4.40
C GLY A 206 2.60 -3.26 -5.89
N GLY A 207 1.86 -4.27 -6.35
CA GLY A 207 1.47 -4.39 -7.73
C GLY A 207 0.59 -3.22 -8.21
N PHE A 208 -0.33 -2.68 -7.39
CA PHE A 208 -1.14 -1.54 -7.82
C PHE A 208 -0.25 -0.34 -8.18
N LEU A 209 0.78 -0.08 -7.38
CA LEU A 209 1.74 0.99 -7.64
C LEU A 209 2.62 0.76 -8.88
N ALA A 210 2.77 -0.49 -9.33
CA ALA A 210 3.53 -0.83 -10.52
C ALA A 210 2.68 -0.90 -11.80
N VAL A 211 1.46 -1.42 -11.69
CA VAL A 211 0.60 -1.73 -12.86
C VAL A 211 -0.23 -0.53 -13.30
N PHE A 212 -0.72 0.31 -12.38
CA PHE A 212 -1.50 1.50 -12.75
C PHE A 212 -0.73 2.55 -13.59
N PRO A 213 0.57 2.82 -13.36
CA PRO A 213 1.33 3.65 -14.29
C PRO A 213 1.34 3.06 -15.71
N ALA A 214 1.59 1.76 -15.85
CA ALA A 214 1.56 1.09 -17.15
C ALA A 214 0.15 1.11 -17.79
N VAL A 215 -0.92 0.89 -17.02
CA VAL A 215 -2.31 1.01 -17.48
C VAL A 215 -2.60 2.42 -17.99
N THR A 216 -2.09 3.45 -17.30
CA THR A 216 -2.27 4.84 -17.71
C THR A 216 -1.61 5.10 -19.06
N ALA A 217 -0.39 4.62 -19.26
CA ALA A 217 0.29 4.69 -20.56
C ALA A 217 -0.46 3.93 -21.66
N ASP A 218 -0.94 2.72 -21.37
CA ASP A 218 -1.61 1.84 -22.34
C ASP A 218 -3.01 2.33 -22.77
N TYR A 219 -3.65 3.17 -21.94
CA TYR A 219 -5.01 3.71 -22.17
C TYR A 219 -5.01 5.15 -22.68
N PHE A 220 -4.08 5.98 -22.20
CA PHE A 220 -4.09 7.43 -22.46
C PHE A 220 -2.83 7.93 -23.18
N GLY A 221 -1.87 7.06 -23.45
CA GLY A 221 -0.67 7.37 -24.20
C GLY A 221 0.51 7.83 -23.36
N THR A 222 1.62 8.05 -24.05
CA THR A 222 2.91 8.37 -23.41
C THR A 222 3.29 9.84 -23.56
N LYS A 223 2.71 10.55 -24.54
CA LYS A 223 3.05 11.95 -24.82
C LYS A 223 2.79 12.91 -23.65
N HIS A 224 1.66 12.75 -22.97
CA HIS A 224 1.29 13.54 -21.78
C HIS A 224 1.31 12.70 -20.48
N TYR A 225 2.12 11.64 -20.48
CA TYR A 225 2.13 10.63 -19.43
C TYR A 225 2.32 11.18 -18.02
N GLY A 226 3.31 12.07 -17.82
CA GLY A 226 3.60 12.61 -16.50
C GLY A 226 2.39 13.31 -15.86
N ALA A 227 1.67 14.12 -16.64
CA ALA A 227 0.46 14.79 -16.17
C ALA A 227 -0.71 13.80 -16.00
N ASN A 228 -0.93 12.91 -16.97
CA ASN A 228 -2.01 11.93 -16.93
C ASN A 228 -1.87 10.97 -15.74
N TYR A 229 -0.68 10.43 -15.54
CA TYR A 229 -0.39 9.56 -14.40
C TYR A 229 -0.38 10.32 -13.08
N GLY A 230 0.08 11.58 -13.03
CA GLY A 230 -0.03 12.41 -11.83
C GLY A 230 -1.50 12.52 -11.35
N TRP A 231 -2.43 12.74 -12.28
CA TRP A 231 -3.85 12.76 -11.97
C TRP A 231 -4.41 11.39 -11.60
N MET A 232 -4.01 10.32 -12.29
CA MET A 232 -4.38 8.95 -11.89
C MET A 232 -3.88 8.65 -10.46
N PHE A 233 -2.65 9.06 -10.15
CA PHE A 233 -2.00 8.85 -8.86
C PHE A 233 -2.63 9.66 -7.73
N SER A 234 -3.41 10.71 -8.03
CA SER A 234 -4.21 11.38 -6.99
C SER A 234 -5.18 10.43 -6.27
N ALA A 235 -5.63 9.35 -6.93
CA ALA A 235 -6.41 8.27 -6.31
C ALA A 235 -5.68 7.61 -5.14
N TYR A 236 -4.35 7.44 -5.24
CA TYR A 236 -3.52 6.95 -4.15
C TYR A 236 -3.54 7.91 -2.95
N GLY A 237 -3.43 9.21 -3.21
CA GLY A 237 -3.48 10.25 -2.18
C GLY A 237 -4.80 10.22 -1.42
N VAL A 238 -5.93 10.19 -2.14
CA VAL A 238 -7.27 10.08 -1.54
C VAL A 238 -7.43 8.75 -0.80
N GLY A 239 -6.97 7.64 -1.39
CA GLY A 239 -6.99 6.32 -0.75
C GLY A 239 -6.17 6.27 0.54
N GLY A 240 -5.06 7.00 0.61
CA GLY A 240 -4.22 7.11 1.81
C GLY A 240 -4.86 7.88 2.95
N LEU A 241 -5.81 8.78 2.66
CA LEU A 241 -6.64 9.41 3.67
C LEU A 241 -7.80 8.49 4.07
N LEU A 242 -8.53 7.96 3.09
CA LEU A 242 -9.75 7.19 3.33
C LEU A 242 -9.51 5.83 3.97
N GLY A 243 -8.50 5.08 3.56
CA GLY A 243 -8.24 3.73 4.07
C GLY A 243 -8.04 3.68 5.58
N PRO A 244 -7.02 4.38 6.12
CA PRO A 244 -6.76 4.44 7.56
C PRO A 244 -7.91 5.10 8.34
N TYR A 245 -8.58 6.08 7.75
CA TYR A 245 -9.76 6.71 8.34
C TYR A 245 -10.91 5.72 8.50
N LEU A 246 -11.26 4.99 7.44
CA LEU A 246 -12.30 3.94 7.47
C LEU A 246 -11.95 2.85 8.48
N ALA A 247 -10.68 2.46 8.56
CA ALA A 247 -10.21 1.51 9.56
C ALA A 247 -10.50 1.98 10.98
N ALA A 248 -10.20 3.25 11.29
CA ALA A 248 -10.45 3.84 12.59
C ALA A 248 -11.94 4.06 12.87
N ALA A 249 -12.70 4.56 11.89
CA ALA A 249 -14.13 4.86 12.01
C ALA A 249 -15.01 3.60 12.16
N LEU A 250 -14.62 2.50 11.52
CA LEU A 250 -15.34 1.23 11.58
C LEU A 250 -14.85 0.30 12.69
N MET A 251 -13.72 0.61 13.33
CA MET A 251 -13.20 -0.14 14.45
C MET A 251 -14.12 0.03 15.67
N LYS A 252 -14.47 -1.10 16.29
CA LYS A 252 -15.18 -1.11 17.58
C LYS A 252 -14.27 -1.60 18.68
N THR A 253 -14.44 -1.09 19.89
CA THR A 253 -13.77 -1.67 21.05
C THR A 253 -14.40 -3.02 21.39
N SER A 254 -13.60 -4.08 21.36
CA SER A 254 -14.02 -5.45 21.65
C SER A 254 -13.73 -5.85 23.10
N ALA A 255 -12.60 -5.39 23.64
CA ALA A 255 -12.19 -5.64 25.01
C ALA A 255 -11.28 -4.51 25.53
N ILE A 256 -11.12 -4.45 26.85
CA ILE A 256 -10.16 -3.58 27.53
C ILE A 256 -9.21 -4.50 28.30
N VAL A 257 -7.93 -4.51 27.91
CA VAL A 257 -6.90 -5.30 28.59
C VAL A 257 -6.08 -4.38 29.49
N LYS A 258 -5.91 -4.77 30.76
CA LYS A 258 -5.06 -4.03 31.70
C LYS A 258 -3.63 -4.57 31.62
N ILE A 259 -2.69 -3.68 31.34
CA ILE A 259 -1.26 -3.97 31.32
C ILE A 259 -0.65 -3.52 32.66
N ARG A 260 0.02 -4.41 33.37
CA ARG A 260 0.77 -4.10 34.59
C ARG A 260 2.14 -3.54 34.23
N GLU A 261 2.42 -2.31 34.64
CA GLU A 261 3.71 -1.65 34.50
C GLU A 261 4.31 -1.41 35.88
N ILE A 262 5.55 -1.87 36.10
CA ILE A 262 6.33 -1.61 37.32
C ILE A 262 7.25 -0.43 37.01
N LYS A 263 7.05 0.71 37.68
CA LYS A 263 7.93 1.88 37.53
C LYS A 263 9.26 1.67 38.27
N ALA A 264 10.28 2.41 37.86
CA ALA A 264 11.56 2.51 38.58
C ALA A 264 11.29 3.12 39.97
N GLY A 265 11.09 2.26 40.98
CA GLY A 265 10.58 2.61 42.30
C GLY A 265 9.67 1.54 42.91
N GLY A 266 9.24 0.54 42.14
CA GLY A 266 8.43 -0.59 42.63
C GLY A 266 6.91 -0.32 42.66
N GLU A 267 6.47 0.88 42.31
CA GLU A 267 5.05 1.19 42.16
C GLU A 267 4.43 0.46 40.96
N GLU A 268 3.37 -0.32 41.22
CA GLU A 268 2.56 -0.96 40.20
C GLU A 268 1.53 0.04 39.65
N THR A 269 1.58 0.27 38.35
CA THR A 269 0.58 1.06 37.62
C THR A 269 -0.10 0.20 36.57
N PHE A 270 -1.38 0.46 36.30
CA PHE A 270 -2.15 -0.29 35.30
C PHE A 270 -2.50 0.61 34.14
N ARG A 271 -2.04 0.25 32.93
CA ARG A 271 -2.41 0.91 31.69
C ARG A 271 -3.51 0.11 30.99
N SER A 272 -4.68 0.72 30.76
CA SER A 272 -5.74 0.09 29.99
C SER A 272 -5.51 0.27 28.49
N LEU A 273 -5.45 -0.83 27.74
CA LEU A 273 -5.36 -0.82 26.28
C LEU A 273 -6.69 -1.28 25.66
N LEU A 274 -7.16 -0.52 24.68
CA LEU A 274 -8.36 -0.83 23.91
C LEU A 274 -8.02 -1.87 22.82
N VAL A 275 -8.69 -3.02 22.86
CA VAL A 275 -8.61 -4.04 21.81
C VAL A 275 -9.63 -3.70 20.73
N GLY A 276 -9.15 -3.49 19.50
CA GLY A 276 -9.98 -3.12 18.36
C GLY A 276 -10.52 -4.33 17.59
N ASP A 277 -11.82 -4.36 17.32
CA ASP A 277 -12.44 -5.21 16.31
C ASP A 277 -12.50 -4.47 14.97
N TYR A 278 -11.73 -4.97 14.00
CA TYR A 278 -11.59 -4.42 12.66
C TYR A 278 -12.45 -5.16 11.61
N ARG A 279 -13.27 -6.13 12.02
CA ARG A 279 -14.05 -6.99 11.09
C ARG A 279 -14.85 -6.18 10.07
N ARG A 280 -15.50 -5.10 10.49
CA ARG A 280 -16.29 -4.23 9.60
C ARG A 280 -15.42 -3.53 8.56
N ALA A 281 -14.25 -3.05 8.97
CA ALA A 281 -13.30 -2.41 8.06
C ALA A 281 -12.80 -3.41 6.99
N PHE A 282 -12.48 -4.64 7.41
CA PHE A 282 -12.07 -5.71 6.49
C PHE A 282 -13.17 -6.09 5.51
N LEU A 283 -14.42 -6.22 5.97
CA LEU A 283 -15.57 -6.53 5.11
C LEU A 283 -15.80 -5.43 4.07
N VAL A 284 -15.81 -4.16 4.48
CA VAL A 284 -16.01 -3.03 3.57
C VAL A 284 -14.88 -2.96 2.54
N ALA A 285 -13.62 -3.06 2.97
CA ALA A 285 -12.48 -3.05 2.06
C ALA A 285 -12.51 -4.24 1.08
N GLY A 286 -12.86 -5.42 1.56
CA GLY A 286 -12.97 -6.63 0.73
C GLY A 286 -14.08 -6.54 -0.31
N LEU A 287 -15.27 -6.08 0.08
CA LEU A 287 -16.38 -5.85 -0.84
C LEU A 287 -16.05 -4.79 -1.89
N LEU A 288 -15.42 -3.69 -1.50
CA LEU A 288 -14.98 -2.65 -2.44
C LEU A 288 -13.95 -3.19 -3.46
N CYS A 289 -13.03 -4.06 -3.02
CA CYS A 289 -12.11 -4.73 -3.93
C CYS A 289 -12.84 -5.65 -4.92
N LEU A 290 -13.83 -6.43 -4.46
CA LEU A 290 -14.61 -7.30 -5.34
C LEU A 290 -15.49 -6.53 -6.32
N ILE A 291 -16.10 -5.42 -5.87
CA ILE A 291 -16.82 -4.48 -6.76
C ILE A 291 -15.87 -3.97 -7.83
N SER A 292 -14.63 -3.63 -7.45
CA SER A 292 -13.60 -3.18 -8.39
C SER A 292 -13.20 -4.27 -9.38
N THR A 293 -13.13 -5.54 -8.94
CA THR A 293 -12.95 -6.71 -9.83
C THR A 293 -14.07 -6.78 -10.87
N VAL A 294 -15.33 -6.65 -10.46
CA VAL A 294 -16.47 -6.68 -11.39
C VAL A 294 -16.43 -5.47 -12.33
N ALA A 295 -16.12 -4.28 -11.82
CA ALA A 295 -16.05 -3.06 -12.61
C ALA A 295 -14.92 -3.11 -13.67
N LEU A 296 -13.81 -3.78 -13.36
CA LEU A 296 -12.74 -4.08 -14.33
C LEU A 296 -13.21 -4.93 -15.51
N LEU A 297 -14.23 -5.78 -15.36
CA LEU A 297 -14.75 -6.60 -16.46
C LEU A 297 -15.37 -5.73 -17.57
N VAL A 298 -16.02 -4.63 -17.18
CA VAL A 298 -16.65 -3.66 -18.08
C VAL A 298 -15.62 -2.76 -18.77
N LEU A 299 -14.41 -2.66 -18.21
CA LEU A 299 -13.35 -1.80 -18.74
C LEU A 299 -12.96 -2.18 -20.17
N LYS A 300 -13.00 -1.17 -21.05
CA LYS A 300 -12.53 -1.19 -22.44
C LYS A 300 -11.64 0.03 -22.68
N LYS A 301 -10.77 -0.03 -23.69
CA LYS A 301 -9.93 1.13 -24.06
C LYS A 301 -10.81 2.30 -24.54
N PRO A 302 -10.43 3.56 -24.25
CA PRO A 302 -11.14 4.73 -24.75
C PRO A 302 -10.98 4.84 -26.27
N GLU A 303 -12.11 5.03 -26.96
CA GLU A 303 -12.17 5.32 -28.39
C GLU A 303 -12.32 6.82 -28.62
N VAL A 304 -11.86 7.31 -29.77
CA VAL A 304 -12.08 8.69 -30.17
C VAL A 304 -13.52 8.84 -30.63
N ASN A 305 -14.27 9.67 -29.93
CA ASN A 305 -15.59 10.05 -30.40
C ASN A 305 -15.42 10.94 -31.65
N LYS A 306 -15.88 10.48 -32.81
CA LYS A 306 -15.71 11.20 -34.09
C LYS A 306 -16.55 12.49 -34.19
N ASP A 307 -17.52 12.66 -33.30
CA ASP A 307 -18.55 13.70 -33.43
C ASP A 307 -18.32 14.93 -32.52
N ARG A 308 -17.12 15.13 -31.97
CA ARG A 308 -16.76 16.32 -31.19
C ARG A 308 -15.33 16.79 -31.40
#